data_AF-A0A554LMP2-F1
#
_entry.id   AF-A0A554LMP2-F1
#
_cell.length_a   1.000
_cell.length_b   1.000
_cell.length_c   1.000
_cell.angle_alpha   90.00
_cell.angle_beta   90.00
_cell.angle_gamma   90.00
#
_symmetry.space_group_name_H-M   'P 1'
#
loop_
_entity.id
_entity.type
_entity.pdbx_description
1 polymer ?
#
loop_
_entity_poly.entity_id
_entity_poly.type
_entity_poly.pdbx_seq_one_letter_code
_entity_poly.pdbx_strand_id
1 'polypeptide(L)' 'MKGVNYHKIMEILPPKKIKIINIEKKGRGVIATQDIKKDEIIEFCPIIFISNKEVDFLKIESDILKFYYLWQYAINK' A
#
# COMPACT_ATOMS: atom_id res chain seq x y z
N MET A 1 -11.69 24.62 15.29
CA MET A 1 -10.85 23.77 14.41
C MET A 1 -11.46 22.38 14.39
N LYS A 2 -11.98 21.90 13.25
CA LYS A 2 -12.57 20.55 13.17
C LYS A 2 -11.43 19.54 13.11
N GLY A 3 -11.35 18.67 14.12
CA GLY A 3 -10.37 17.59 14.17
C GLY A 3 -10.54 16.66 12.97
N VAL A 4 -9.45 16.42 12.25
CA VAL A 4 -9.41 15.43 11.18
C VAL A 4 -9.59 14.06 11.81
N ASN A 5 -10.68 13.37 11.47
CA ASN A 5 -11.01 12.07 12.02
C ASN A 5 -10.15 11.02 11.28
N TYR A 6 -9.00 10.66 11.86
CA TYR A 6 -8.03 9.72 11.29
C TYR A 6 -8.52 8.26 11.22
N HIS A 7 -9.79 7.99 11.53
CA HIS A 7 -10.44 6.69 11.30
C HIS A 7 -10.89 6.47 9.85
N LYS A 8 -10.38 7.27 8.91
CA LYS A 8 -10.46 6.95 7.48
C LYS A 8 -9.58 5.72 7.23
N ILE A 9 -10.20 4.55 7.40
CA ILE A 9 -9.68 3.21 7.06
C ILE A 9 -8.85 3.36 5.79
N MET A 10 -7.57 2.98 5.81
CA MET A 10 -6.64 3.01 4.65
C MET A 10 -7.41 2.75 3.36
N GLU A 11 -7.77 3.82 2.64
CA GLU A 11 -8.69 3.72 1.50
C GLU A 11 -7.86 3.23 0.32
N ILE A 12 -8.09 1.99 -0.10
CA ILE A 12 -7.69 1.50 -1.42
C ILE A 12 -8.39 2.41 -2.44
N LEU A 13 -7.68 2.91 -3.45
CA LEU A 13 -8.27 3.81 -4.46
C LEU A 13 -7.99 3.31 -5.88
N PRO A 14 -9.02 3.13 -6.73
CA PRO A 14 -10.43 3.06 -6.36
C PRO A 14 -10.73 1.75 -5.60
N PRO A 15 -11.52 1.74 -4.52
CA PRO A 15 -11.86 0.50 -3.83
C PRO A 15 -13.05 -0.16 -4.53
N LYS A 16 -12.92 -0.46 -5.83
CA LYS A 16 -13.98 -1.20 -6.52
C LYS A 16 -13.68 -2.69 -6.40
N LYS A 17 -14.63 -3.40 -5.79
CA LYS A 17 -14.67 -4.87 -5.70
C LYS A 17 -13.59 -5.53 -4.86
N ILE A 18 -12.73 -4.81 -4.15
CA ILE A 18 -11.74 -5.40 -3.24
C ILE A 18 -11.84 -4.85 -1.81
N LYS A 19 -11.45 -5.67 -0.83
CA LYS A 19 -11.47 -5.31 0.60
C LYS A 19 -10.24 -5.86 1.31
N ILE A 20 -9.70 -5.09 2.26
CA ILE A 20 -8.67 -5.55 3.18
C ILE A 20 -9.33 -6.39 4.28
N ILE A 21 -8.79 -7.59 4.50
CA ILE A 21 -9.19 -8.49 5.58
C ILE A 21 -7.96 -8.93 6.39
N ASN A 22 -8.18 -9.35 7.63
CA ASN A 22 -7.18 -10.10 8.38
C ASN A 22 -7.33 -11.59 8.04
N ILE A 23 -6.24 -12.22 7.63
CA ILE A 23 -6.14 -13.64 7.36
C ILE A 23 -5.36 -14.26 8.50
N GLU A 24 -5.96 -15.26 9.16
CA GLU A 24 -5.36 -15.95 10.29
C GLU A 24 -3.95 -16.46 9.94
N LYS A 25 -2.96 -16.15 10.79
CA LYS A 25 -1.53 -16.51 10.63
C LYS A 25 -0.84 -15.93 9.38
N LYS A 26 -1.49 -15.07 8.60
CA LYS A 26 -0.91 -14.43 7.40
C LYS A 26 -0.92 -12.89 7.44
N GLY A 27 -1.55 -12.30 8.46
CA GLY A 27 -1.64 -10.85 8.61
C GLY A 27 -2.76 -10.27 7.74
N ARG A 28 -2.51 -9.15 7.08
CA ARG A 28 -3.51 -8.49 6.22
C ARG A 28 -3.43 -9.01 4.79
N GLY A 29 -4.59 -9.25 4.18
CA GLY A 29 -4.71 -9.60 2.77
C GLY A 29 -5.80 -8.79 2.08
N VAL A 30 -5.83 -8.86 0.75
CA VAL A 30 -6.86 -8.23 -0.08
C VAL A 30 -7.68 -9.35 -0.73
N ILE A 31 -9.01 -9.27 -0.60
CA ILE A 31 -9.94 -10.23 -1.19
C ILE A 31 -10.91 -9.52 -2.14
N ALA A 32 -11.33 -10.24 -3.19
CA ALA A 32 -12.43 -9.80 -4.04
C ALA A 32 -13.78 -9.91 -3.30
N THR A 33 -14.66 -8.95 -3.52
CA THR A 33 -16.02 -8.89 -2.98
C THR A 33 -17.07 -9.13 -4.06
N GLN A 34 -16.65 -9.13 -5.33
CA GLN A 34 -17.47 -9.31 -6.54
C GLN A 34 -16.57 -9.81 -7.68
N ASP A 35 -17.18 -10.27 -8.79
CA ASP A 35 -16.45 -10.69 -9.99
C ASP A 35 -15.69 -9.53 -10.63
N ILE A 36 -14.38 -9.74 -10.89
CA ILE A 36 -13.48 -8.78 -11.52
C ILE A 36 -13.30 -9.19 -12.99
N LYS A 37 -13.52 -8.26 -13.92
CA LYS A 37 -13.32 -8.54 -15.35
C LYS A 37 -11.83 -8.54 -15.69
N LYS A 38 -11.46 -9.26 -16.76
CA LYS A 38 -10.12 -9.16 -17.34
C LYS A 38 -9.81 -7.69 -17.66
N ASP A 39 -8.59 -7.26 -17.32
CA ASP A 39 -8.07 -5.90 -17.52
C ASP A 39 -8.80 -4.79 -16.72
N GLU A 40 -9.65 -5.15 -15.74
CA GLU A 40 -10.26 -4.20 -14.81
C GLU A 40 -9.24 -3.72 -13.77
N ILE A 41 -9.06 -2.41 -13.67
CA ILE A 41 -8.19 -1.80 -12.65
C ILE A 41 -8.92 -1.82 -11.30
N ILE A 42 -8.34 -2.51 -10.31
CA ILE A 42 -8.88 -2.65 -8.95
C ILE A 42 -8.23 -1.72 -7.93
N GLU A 43 -7.08 -1.14 -8.25
CA GLU A 43 -6.34 -0.21 -7.39
C GLU A 43 -5.28 0.54 -8.21
N PHE A 44 -4.99 1.78 -7.81
CA PHE A 44 -3.80 2.51 -8.18
C PHE A 44 -2.92 2.67 -6.93
N CYS A 45 -1.76 2.01 -6.93
CA CYS A 45 -0.83 2.07 -5.82
C CYS A 45 -0.05 3.39 -5.85
N PRO A 46 -0.23 4.31 -4.88
CA PRO A 46 0.61 5.49 -4.79
C PRO A 46 2.03 5.06 -4.39
N ILE A 47 3.00 5.35 -5.25
CA ILE A 47 4.41 5.09 -4.97
C ILE A 47 4.96 6.26 -4.15
N ILE A 48 5.55 5.94 -3.00
CA ILE A 48 6.30 6.91 -2.20
C ILE A 48 7.74 6.91 -2.71
N PHE A 49 8.18 8.03 -3.30
CA PHE A 49 9.57 8.21 -3.68
C PHE A 49 10.37 8.72 -2.48
N ILE A 50 11.44 8.01 -2.15
CA ILE A 50 12.38 8.39 -1.10
C ILE A 50 13.81 8.39 -1.64
N SER A 51 14.64 9.27 -1.10
CA SER A 51 16.06 9.37 -1.43
C SER A 51 16.86 8.18 -0.90
N ASN A 52 18.05 7.95 -1.47
CA ASN A 52 18.95 6.89 -1.00
C ASN A 52 19.30 7.05 0.50
N LYS A 53 19.47 8.29 0.98
CA LYS A 53 19.74 8.58 2.39
C LYS A 53 18.60 8.11 3.30
N GLU A 54 17.35 8.30 2.87
CA GLU A 54 16.17 7.86 3.61
C GLU A 54 16.03 6.33 3.56
N VAL A 55 16.34 5.70 2.42
CA VAL A 55 16.38 4.24 2.30
C VAL A 55 17.38 3.65 3.30
N ASP A 56 18.58 4.22 3.39
CA ASP A 56 19.63 3.72 4.30
C ASP A 56 19.26 3.91 5.77
N PHE A 57 18.62 5.04 6.12
CA PHE A 57 18.05 5.25 7.44
C PHE A 57 16.98 4.20 7.79
N LEU A 58 16.02 3.96 6.88
CA LEU A 58 14.93 3.01 7.11
C LEU A 58 15.40 1.56 7.23
N LYS A 59 16.48 1.18 6.54
CA LYS A 59 17.09 -0.16 6.68
C LYS A 59 17.62 -0.42 8.09
N ILE A 60 18.07 0.62 8.80
CA ILE A 60 18.60 0.51 10.15
C ILE A 60 17.44 0.58 11.15
N GLU A 61 16.62 1.62 11.03
CA GLU A 61 15.69 2.05 12.07
C GLU A 61 14.29 1.41 12.00
N SER A 62 13.90 0.80 10.86
CA SER A 62 12.55 0.26 10.69
C SER A 62 12.53 -1.26 10.65
N ASP A 63 11.82 -1.91 11.57
CA ASP A 63 11.65 -3.37 11.52
C ASP A 63 10.62 -3.82 10.48
N ILE A 64 9.68 -2.95 10.10
CA ILE A 64 8.60 -3.30 9.18
C ILE A 64 8.95 -2.98 7.72
N LEU A 65 9.64 -1.86 7.46
CA LEU A 65 9.94 -1.42 6.11
C LEU A 65 11.11 -2.17 5.47
N LYS A 66 11.89 -2.92 6.26
CA LYS A 66 12.93 -3.86 5.78
C LYS A 66 12.39 -4.91 4.81
N PHE A 67 11.10 -5.28 4.92
CA PHE A 67 10.47 -6.31 4.10
C PHE A 67 9.84 -5.79 2.81
N TYR A 68 9.87 -4.48 2.57
CA TYR A 68 9.32 -3.86 1.37
C TYR A 68 10.44 -3.42 0.44
N TYR A 69 10.23 -3.57 -0.86
CA TYR A 69 11.17 -3.06 -1.86
C TYR A 69 10.99 -1.54 -1.98
N LEU A 70 11.75 -0.80 -1.15
CA LEU A 70 11.62 0.66 -1.00
C LEU A 70 12.28 1.46 -2.14
N TRP A 71 13.03 0.80 -3.02
CA TRP A 71 13.72 1.44 -4.13
C TRP A 71 12.95 1.17 -5.41
N GLN A 72 12.50 2.20 -6.11
CA GLN A 72 11.95 2.05 -7.46
C GLN A 72 12.71 3.00 -8.38
N TYR A 73 13.37 2.45 -9.41
CA TYR A 73 13.95 3.25 -10.48
C TYR A 73 12.80 3.84 -11.31
N ALA A 74 12.84 5.13 -11.63
CA ALA A 74 11.88 5.72 -12.55
C ALA A 74 12.03 5.03 -13.92
N ILE A 75 11.04 4.23 -14.32
CA ILE A 75 11.09 3.46 -15.57
C ILE A 75 10.96 4.36 -16.83
N ASN A 76 10.67 5.65 -16.66
CA ASN A 76 10.58 6.61 -17.77
C ASN A 76 11.48 7.83 -17.52
N LYS A 77 12.76 7.74 -17.90
CA LYS A 77 13.61 8.90 -18.18
C LYS A 77 13.76 9.08 -19.68
#